data_AF-D4S2D9-F1
#
_entry.id   AF-D4S2D9-F1
#
_cell.length_a   1.000
_cell.length_b   1.000
_cell.length_c   1.000
_cell.angle_alpha   90.00
_cell.angle_beta   90.00
_cell.angle_gamma   90.00
#
_symmetry.space_group_name_H-M   'P 1'
#
loop_
_entity.id
_entity.type
_entity.pdbx_description
1 polymer ?
#
loop_
_entity_poly.entity_id
_entity_poly.type
_entity_poly.pdbx_seq_one_letter_code
_entity_poly.pdbx_strand_id
1 'polypeptide(L)'
;MTNYNGKEVLNGLLFIKSMMSVENVERQAIALRKLVNADYFLPQGVVVKKEVDSLIIENPGSIRTGKKQMLRGGISDPRNKTLMKMFNLIGIGERAGSGIPDIYQIWEDEGWKTPMVEETYNPDRTRLSLEFVKKQAIKTSDKSKR
;
A
#
# COMPACT_ATOMS: atom_id res chain seq x y z
N MET A 1 6.39 21.92 32.17
CA MET A 1 6.63 23.36 32.00
C MET A 1 5.88 23.83 30.77
N THR A 2 5.16 24.94 30.90
CA THR A 2 4.11 25.47 30.02
C THR A 2 4.65 26.23 28.80
N ASN A 3 3.98 25.99 27.66
CA ASN A 3 3.67 26.83 26.47
C ASN A 3 4.69 27.81 25.85
N TYR A 4 4.83 27.73 24.51
CA TYR A 4 4.63 28.84 23.58
C TYR A 4 3.94 28.31 22.28
N ASN A 5 2.82 28.93 21.89
CA ASN A 5 2.11 28.79 20.59
C ASN A 5 1.23 27.56 20.29
N GLY A 6 0.59 26.91 21.27
CA GLY A 6 -0.61 26.08 21.02
C GLY A 6 -0.46 24.91 20.03
N LYS A 7 0.77 24.60 19.60
CA LYS A 7 1.11 23.38 18.87
C LYS A 7 1.70 22.44 19.90
N GLU A 8 1.00 21.35 20.18
CA GLU A 8 1.61 20.22 20.85
C GLU A 8 2.90 19.87 20.10
N VAL A 9 4.04 20.08 20.74
CA VAL A 9 5.30 19.53 20.25
C VAL A 9 5.18 18.03 20.49
N LEU A 10 4.70 17.31 19.48
CA LEU A 10 4.66 15.85 19.50
C LEU A 10 6.05 15.38 19.90
N ASN A 11 6.15 14.75 21.06
CA ASN A 11 7.36 14.08 21.51
C ASN A 11 7.85 13.17 20.36
N GLY A 12 9.15 13.03 20.11
CA GLY A 12 9.66 12.33 18.92
C GLY A 12 9.05 10.94 18.75
N LEU A 13 8.73 10.26 19.85
CA LEU A 13 8.01 8.98 19.86
C LEU A 13 6.52 9.09 19.43
N LEU A 14 5.83 10.17 19.81
CA LEU A 14 4.47 10.47 19.40
C LEU A 14 4.40 10.93 17.93
N PHE A 15 5.40 11.65 17.44
CA PHE A 15 5.55 12.01 16.01
C PHE A 15 5.81 10.77 15.15
N ILE A 16 6.64 9.84 15.64
CA ILE A 16 6.85 8.53 14.99
C ILE A 16 5.56 7.71 15.03
N LYS A 17 4.82 7.69 16.14
CA LYS A 17 3.50 7.05 16.21
C LYS A 17 2.47 7.70 15.28
N SER A 18 2.46 9.02 15.12
CA SER A 18 1.57 9.70 14.18
C SER A 18 1.97 9.42 12.73
N MET A 19 3.26 9.22 12.43
CA MET A 19 3.73 8.69 11.13
C MET A 19 3.28 7.24 10.88
N MET A 20 2.97 6.48 11.93
CA MET A 20 2.42 5.12 11.85
C MET A 20 0.89 5.07 11.93
N SER A 21 0.19 6.21 11.93
CA SER A 21 -1.27 6.21 11.84
C SER A 21 -1.73 5.73 10.46
N VAL A 22 -2.91 5.13 10.39
CA VAL A 22 -3.55 4.64 9.15
C VAL A 22 -3.53 5.72 8.04
N GLU A 23 -3.70 7.00 8.40
CA GLU A 23 -3.63 8.15 7.47
C GLU A 23 -2.25 8.33 6.79
N ASN A 24 -1.16 8.03 7.49
CA ASN A 24 0.19 8.14 6.95
C ASN A 24 0.64 6.87 6.19
N VAL A 25 0.13 5.70 6.59
CA VAL A 25 0.30 4.45 5.83
C VAL A 25 -0.36 4.59 4.45
N GLU A 26 -1.55 5.18 4.34
CA GLU A 26 -2.20 5.51 3.06
C GLU A 26 -1.29 6.38 2.20
N ARG A 27 -0.85 7.56 2.70
CA ARG A 27 -0.05 8.51 1.91
C ARG A 27 1.30 7.94 1.47
N GLN A 28 1.99 7.22 2.36
CA GLN A 28 3.30 6.64 2.07
C GLN A 28 3.18 5.43 1.15
N ALA A 29 2.20 4.53 1.37
CA ALA A 29 1.96 3.38 0.49
C ALA A 29 1.51 3.79 -0.94
N ILE A 30 0.70 4.86 -1.06
CA ILE A 30 0.20 5.39 -2.34
C ILE A 30 1.31 6.07 -3.15
N ALA A 31 2.09 6.98 -2.54
CA ALA A 31 3.04 7.81 -3.27
C ALA A 31 4.28 7.04 -3.77
N LEU A 32 4.74 6.05 -3.00
CA LEU A 32 6.04 5.42 -3.23
C LEU A 32 6.02 4.21 -4.16
N ARG A 33 5.13 3.26 -3.85
CA ARG A 33 5.24 1.90 -4.39
C ARG A 33 4.71 1.79 -5.81
N LYS A 34 3.95 2.77 -6.26
CA LYS A 34 3.26 2.76 -7.55
C LYS A 34 3.90 3.71 -8.57
N LEU A 35 4.41 4.87 -8.19
CA LEU A 35 5.19 5.71 -9.11
C LEU A 35 6.50 5.02 -9.55
N VAL A 36 7.17 4.33 -8.62
CA VAL A 36 8.39 3.57 -8.94
C VAL A 36 8.13 2.40 -9.90
N ASN A 37 6.91 1.84 -9.88
CA ASN A 37 6.53 0.67 -10.66
C ASN A 37 5.62 0.97 -11.84
N ALA A 38 5.23 2.22 -12.08
CA ALA A 38 4.43 2.60 -13.23
C ALA A 38 5.27 2.54 -14.52
N ASP A 39 4.66 2.05 -15.59
CA ASP A 39 5.23 2.11 -16.93
C ASP A 39 4.85 3.44 -17.59
N TYR A 40 5.76 4.41 -17.52
CA TYR A 40 5.56 5.75 -18.09
C TYR A 40 5.69 5.81 -19.62
N PHE A 41 6.00 4.69 -20.29
CA PHE A 41 6.01 4.61 -21.75
C PHE A 41 4.65 4.20 -22.33
N LEU A 42 3.72 3.72 -21.49
CA LEU A 42 2.36 3.44 -21.91
C LEU A 42 1.50 4.73 -21.86
N PRO A 43 0.49 4.85 -22.75
CA PRO A 43 -0.32 6.07 -22.87
C PRO A 43 -1.25 6.33 -21.67
N GLN A 44 -1.40 5.38 -20.75
CA GLN A 44 -2.25 5.52 -19.57
C GLN A 44 -1.47 6.05 -18.38
N GLY A 45 -2.10 6.96 -17.62
CA GLY A 45 -1.56 7.47 -16.38
C GLY A 45 -1.76 6.55 -15.18
N VAL A 46 -1.08 6.89 -14.09
CA VAL A 46 -1.37 6.37 -12.75
C VAL A 46 -2.72 6.92 -12.30
N VAL A 47 -3.58 6.07 -11.75
CA VAL A 47 -4.89 6.45 -11.22
C VAL A 47 -4.95 6.10 -9.75
N VAL A 48 -5.38 7.07 -8.95
CA VAL A 48 -5.67 6.90 -7.52
C VAL A 48 -7.10 7.35 -7.28
N LYS A 49 -7.93 6.44 -6.78
CA LYS A 49 -9.33 6.72 -6.41
C LYS A 49 -9.48 6.43 -4.92
N LYS A 50 -9.83 7.45 -4.15
CA LYS A 50 -10.15 7.32 -2.73
C LYS A 50 -11.65 7.52 -2.57
N GLU A 51 -12.30 6.51 -2.04
CA GLU A 51 -13.69 6.53 -1.61
C GLU A 51 -13.73 6.54 -0.07
N VAL A 52 -14.95 6.59 0.50
CA VAL A 52 -15.15 6.59 1.96
C VAL A 52 -14.60 5.31 2.61
N ASP A 53 -14.79 4.17 1.97
CA ASP A 53 -14.49 2.83 2.50
C ASP A 53 -13.50 2.06 1.65
N SER A 54 -12.89 2.69 0.64
CA SER A 54 -11.93 2.02 -0.22
C SER A 54 -10.91 2.95 -0.86
N LEU A 55 -9.80 2.37 -1.27
CA LEU A 55 -8.73 3.00 -2.00
C LEU A 55 -8.31 2.08 -3.15
N ILE A 56 -8.38 2.60 -4.37
CA ILE A 56 -7.98 1.90 -5.58
C ILE A 56 -6.79 2.63 -6.19
N ILE A 57 -5.75 1.88 -6.52
CA ILE A 57 -4.56 2.39 -7.17
C ILE A 57 -4.26 1.55 -8.41
N GLU A 58 -4.10 2.21 -9.54
CA GLU A 58 -3.88 1.55 -10.83
C GLU A 58 -2.69 2.16 -11.55
N ASN A 59 -1.79 1.30 -12.01
CA ASN A 59 -0.60 1.69 -12.74
C ASN A 59 -0.60 1.13 -14.15
N PRO A 60 -0.13 1.88 -15.16
CA PRO A 60 0.27 1.28 -16.41
C PRO A 60 1.37 0.23 -16.18
N GLY A 61 1.30 -0.87 -16.92
CA GLY A 61 2.26 -1.98 -16.88
C GLY A 61 1.90 -3.10 -15.90
N SER A 62 2.55 -4.24 -16.11
CA SER A 62 2.41 -5.49 -15.34
C SER A 62 3.30 -5.54 -14.08
N ILE A 63 3.39 -6.68 -13.40
CA ILE A 63 4.24 -6.89 -12.22
C ILE A 63 5.52 -7.62 -12.66
N ARG A 64 6.66 -6.92 -12.70
CA ARG A 64 7.94 -7.45 -13.24
C ARG A 64 8.50 -8.66 -12.49
N THR A 65 8.32 -8.71 -11.17
CA THR A 65 8.73 -9.86 -10.35
C THR A 65 7.73 -11.02 -10.42
N GLY A 66 6.55 -10.80 -11.01
CA GLY A 66 5.38 -11.67 -10.91
C GLY A 66 4.61 -11.48 -9.60
N LYS A 67 3.28 -11.67 -9.66
CA LYS A 67 2.35 -11.48 -8.54
C LYS A 67 2.75 -12.28 -7.29
N LYS A 68 3.08 -13.57 -7.44
CA LYS A 68 3.47 -14.44 -6.30
C LYS A 68 4.69 -13.91 -5.56
N GLN A 69 5.73 -13.49 -6.29
CA GLN A 69 6.94 -12.96 -5.68
C GLN A 69 6.70 -11.58 -5.05
N MET A 70 5.89 -10.73 -5.69
CA MET A 70 5.51 -9.43 -5.16
C MET A 70 4.77 -9.56 -3.82
N LEU A 71 3.85 -10.54 -3.71
CA LEU A 71 3.13 -10.85 -2.47
C LEU A 71 3.99 -11.52 -1.41
N ARG A 72 5.09 -12.19 -1.79
CA ARG A 72 6.06 -12.77 -0.85
C ARG A 72 6.99 -11.71 -0.27
N GLY A 73 7.32 -10.66 -1.05
CA GLY A 73 8.30 -9.65 -0.67
C GLY A 73 9.76 -10.13 -0.77
N GLY A 74 10.68 -9.33 -0.25
CA GLY A 74 12.13 -9.63 -0.20
C GLY A 74 12.89 -9.43 -1.52
N ILE A 75 12.23 -9.54 -2.67
CA ILE A 75 12.81 -9.25 -4.00
C ILE A 75 12.03 -8.09 -4.63
N SER A 76 12.75 -7.08 -5.11
CA SER A 76 12.19 -5.91 -5.78
C SER A 76 12.89 -5.68 -7.12
N ASP A 77 12.11 -5.48 -8.17
CA ASP A 77 12.60 -5.10 -9.51
C ASP A 77 11.83 -3.86 -10.01
N PRO A 78 12.13 -2.68 -9.44
CA PRO A 78 11.43 -1.44 -9.77
C PRO A 78 11.68 -1.05 -11.24
N ARG A 79 10.65 -0.56 -11.92
CA ARG A 79 10.80 0.03 -13.27
C ARG A 79 11.66 1.28 -13.23
N ASN A 80 11.36 2.17 -12.30
CA ASN A 80 11.96 3.50 -12.22
C ASN A 80 12.95 3.55 -11.04
N LYS A 81 14.12 2.92 -11.21
CA LYS A 81 15.18 2.86 -10.18
C LYS A 81 15.62 4.23 -9.67
N THR A 82 15.68 5.23 -10.56
CA THR A 82 16.03 6.62 -10.18
C THR A 82 14.97 7.24 -9.28
N LEU A 83 13.67 7.02 -9.57
CA LEU A 83 12.59 7.49 -8.70
C LEU A 83 12.65 6.80 -7.33
N MET A 84 12.94 5.50 -7.29
CA MET A 84 13.15 4.79 -6.03
C MET A 84 14.29 5.40 -5.22
N LYS A 85 15.44 5.67 -5.86
CA LYS A 85 16.58 6.32 -5.21
C LYS A 85 16.21 7.71 -4.70
N MET A 86 15.49 8.51 -5.49
CA MET A 86 15.02 9.83 -5.08
C MET A 86 14.14 9.74 -3.82
N PHE A 87 13.14 8.85 -3.81
CA PHE A 87 12.27 8.66 -2.64
C PHE A 87 13.05 8.22 -1.39
N ASN A 88 14.03 7.32 -1.55
CA ASN A 88 14.91 6.92 -0.45
C ASN A 88 15.70 8.10 0.12
N LEU A 89 16.21 8.99 -0.74
CA LEU A 89 17.00 10.15 -0.30
C LEU A 89 16.18 11.15 0.51
N ILE A 90 14.89 11.31 0.21
CA ILE A 90 13.99 12.22 0.93
C ILE A 90 13.26 11.54 2.10
N GLY A 91 13.72 10.36 2.52
CA GLY A 91 13.18 9.64 3.68
C GLY A 91 11.76 9.11 3.50
N ILE A 92 11.24 9.13 2.26
CA ILE A 92 9.95 8.53 1.93
C ILE A 92 10.19 7.05 1.58
N GLY A 93 11.40 6.65 1.16
CA GLY A 93 11.71 5.26 0.85
C GLY A 93 11.73 4.33 2.06
N GLU A 94 11.01 3.23 1.92
CA GLU A 94 11.00 2.11 2.85
C GLU A 94 12.37 1.44 3.02
N ARG A 95 12.60 0.85 4.21
CA ARG A 95 13.72 -0.08 4.42
C ARG A 95 13.56 -1.24 3.44
N ALA A 96 14.65 -1.67 2.80
CA ALA A 96 14.65 -2.81 1.90
C ALA A 96 13.94 -4.02 2.56
N GLY A 97 12.84 -4.48 1.98
CA GLY A 97 12.09 -5.66 2.46
C GLY A 97 10.66 -5.39 2.95
N SER A 98 10.32 -4.14 3.32
CA SER A 98 8.93 -3.74 3.55
C SER A 98 8.27 -3.46 2.21
N GLY A 99 7.26 -4.22 1.82
CA GLY A 99 6.61 -4.15 0.49
C GLY A 99 5.10 -4.34 0.55
N ILE A 100 4.50 -4.77 -0.56
CA ILE A 100 3.10 -5.23 -0.60
C ILE A 100 2.73 -6.16 0.58
N PRO A 101 3.59 -7.08 1.07
CA PRO A 101 3.27 -7.88 2.26
C PRO A 101 2.85 -7.07 3.49
N ASP A 102 3.43 -5.90 3.75
CA ASP A 102 3.07 -5.13 4.94
C ASP A 102 1.68 -4.52 4.83
N ILE A 103 1.25 -4.15 3.60
CA ILE A 103 -0.14 -3.71 3.38
C ILE A 103 -1.08 -4.87 3.71
N TYR A 104 -0.75 -6.09 3.29
CA TYR A 104 -1.54 -7.27 3.63
C TYR A 104 -1.57 -7.51 5.14
N GLN A 105 -0.44 -7.36 5.83
CA GLN A 105 -0.36 -7.52 7.28
C GLN A 105 -1.18 -6.45 8.03
N ILE A 106 -1.07 -5.17 7.65
CA ILE A 106 -1.85 -4.08 8.26
C ILE A 106 -3.34 -4.34 8.10
N TRP A 107 -3.78 -4.77 6.91
CA TRP A 107 -5.18 -5.11 6.68
C TRP A 107 -5.65 -6.30 7.52
N GLU A 108 -4.78 -7.30 7.72
CA GLU A 108 -5.06 -8.43 8.59
C GLU A 108 -5.19 -8.02 10.04
N ASP A 109 -4.25 -7.22 10.55
CA ASP A 109 -4.21 -6.73 11.93
C ASP A 109 -5.41 -5.84 12.24
N GLU A 110 -5.85 -5.04 11.27
CA GLU A 110 -7.08 -4.25 11.34
C GLU A 110 -8.34 -5.09 11.11
N GLY A 111 -8.24 -6.39 10.81
CA GLY A 111 -9.40 -7.25 10.55
C GLY A 111 -10.25 -6.80 9.36
N TRP A 112 -9.65 -6.07 8.41
CA TRP A 112 -10.29 -5.64 7.17
C TRP A 112 -10.21 -6.72 6.09
N LYS A 113 -11.03 -6.59 5.05
CA LYS A 113 -10.98 -7.48 3.88
C LYS A 113 -9.61 -7.47 3.22
N THR A 114 -9.10 -8.65 2.91
CA THR A 114 -7.77 -8.82 2.32
C THR A 114 -7.61 -7.99 1.04
N PRO A 115 -6.51 -7.24 0.89
CA PRO A 115 -6.19 -6.49 -0.33
C PRO A 115 -6.24 -7.35 -1.59
N MET A 116 -6.68 -6.77 -2.70
CA MET A 116 -6.74 -7.44 -3.99
C MET A 116 -5.77 -6.82 -4.99
N VAL A 117 -4.95 -7.66 -5.63
CA VAL A 117 -4.06 -7.27 -6.72
C VAL A 117 -4.52 -7.94 -8.00
N GLU A 118 -4.66 -7.18 -9.07
CA GLU A 118 -5.09 -7.63 -10.39
C GLU A 118 -4.14 -7.10 -11.48
N GLU A 119 -3.98 -7.89 -12.53
CA GLU A 119 -3.30 -7.47 -13.76
C GLU A 119 -4.29 -7.61 -14.91
N THR A 120 -4.45 -6.54 -15.69
CA THR A 120 -5.09 -6.61 -17.01
C THR A 120 -4.01 -6.46 -18.06
N TYR A 121 -4.23 -7.07 -19.23
CA TYR A 121 -3.31 -7.05 -20.34
C TYR A 121 -4.01 -6.45 -21.56
N ASN A 122 -3.27 -5.80 -22.46
CA ASN A 122 -3.79 -5.18 -23.69
C ASN A 122 -4.92 -4.16 -23.46
N PRO A 123 -4.65 -3.01 -22.81
CA PRO A 123 -3.33 -2.56 -22.38
C PRO A 123 -2.96 -3.00 -20.96
N ASP A 124 -1.66 -3.13 -20.71
CA ASP A 124 -1.15 -3.61 -19.43
C ASP A 124 -1.46 -2.64 -18.28
N ARG A 125 -2.06 -3.18 -17.21
CA ARG A 125 -2.41 -2.41 -16.02
C ARG A 125 -2.32 -3.27 -14.78
N THR A 126 -1.72 -2.74 -13.72
CA THR A 126 -1.71 -3.35 -12.40
C THR A 126 -2.62 -2.57 -11.47
N ARG A 127 -3.65 -3.21 -10.92
CA ARG A 127 -4.58 -2.64 -9.93
C ARG A 127 -4.32 -3.21 -8.54
N LEU A 128 -4.32 -2.34 -7.54
CA LEU A 128 -4.39 -2.68 -6.12
C LEU A 128 -5.68 -2.07 -5.56
N SER A 129 -6.54 -2.92 -5.00
CA SER A 129 -7.79 -2.53 -4.36
C SER A 129 -7.70 -2.81 -2.87
N LEU A 130 -7.99 -1.79 -2.09
CA LEU A 130 -7.91 -1.78 -0.63
C LEU A 130 -9.29 -1.40 -0.09
N GLU A 131 -9.91 -2.27 0.70
CA GLU A 131 -11.20 -2.01 1.32
C GLU A 131 -11.01 -1.83 2.83
N PHE A 132 -11.56 -0.75 3.39
CA PHE A 132 -11.56 -0.45 4.83
C PHE A 132 -12.77 -1.07 5.54
N VAL A 133 -13.23 -2.21 5.04
CA VAL A 133 -14.43 -2.92 5.52
C VAL A 133 -13.99 -4.14 6.31
N LYS A 134 -14.54 -4.34 7.52
CA LYS A 134 -14.23 -5.50 8.36
C LYS A 134 -14.64 -6.81 7.66
N LYS A 135 -13.86 -7.87 7.86
CA LYS A 135 -14.22 -9.22 7.39
C LYS A 135 -15.54 -9.64 8.03
N GLN A 136 -16.47 -10.17 7.23
CA GLN A 136 -17.66 -10.82 7.78
C GLN A 136 -17.24 -12.11 8.48
N ALA A 137 -17.76 -12.37 9.68
CA ALA A 137 -17.59 -13.66 10.33
C ALA A 137 -18.21 -14.75 9.44
N ILE A 138 -17.41 -15.73 9.04
CA ILE A 138 -17.94 -16.93 8.40
C ILE A 138 -18.78 -17.63 9.47
N LYS A 139 -20.11 -17.56 9.36
CA LYS A 139 -21.00 -18.43 10.14
C LYS A 139 -20.72 -19.85 9.69
N THR A 140 -20.00 -20.61 10.50
CA THR A 140 -19.91 -22.07 10.36
C THR A 140 -21.24 -22.68 10.76
N SER A 141 -22.29 -22.47 9.97
CA SER A 141 -23.54 -23.21 10.11
C SER A 141 -23.43 -24.54 9.35
N ASP A 142 -23.33 -25.61 10.12
CA ASP A 142 -23.71 -26.99 9.81
C ASP A 142 -23.07 -27.70 8.60
N LYS A 143 -21.90 -28.30 8.85
CA LYS A 143 -21.59 -29.64 8.31
C LYS A 143 -21.46 -30.66 9.44
N SER A 144 -22.56 -30.83 10.17
CA SER A 144 -22.86 -32.06 10.90
C SER A 144 -24.16 -32.62 10.31
N LYS A 145 -24.05 -33.33 9.19
CA LYS A 145 -25.00 -34.39 8.86
C LYS A 145 -24.19 -35.66 8.62
N ARG A 146 -24.48 -36.61 9.51
CA ARG A 146 -24.12 -38.03 9.52
C ARG A 146 -24.32 -38.68 8.16
#